data_AF-A0A8T8X1L8-F1
#
_entry.id   AF-A0A8T8X1L8-F1
#
_cell.length_a   1.000
_cell.length_b   1.000
_cell.length_c   1.000
_cell.angle_alpha   90.00
_cell.angle_beta   90.00
_cell.angle_gamma   90.00
#
_symmetry.space_group_name_H-M   'P 1'
#
loop_
_entity.id
_entity.type
_entity.pdbx_description
1 polymer ?
#
loop_
_entity_poly.entity_id
_entity_poly.type
_entity_poly.pdbx_seq_one_letter_code
_entity_poly.pdbx_strand_id
1 'polypeptide(L)'
;MTSLTSICANWTPKNSECKKEGGATCKGCFLITYCSKTCQVAHWSEHRKDCKSILNKETWQPAWVLERRFPVLTQGGLEMFGRRKYLWGTDAAIDILKLASNEGESNAVDLRLLFAASGDLRNVIKTVADLPSTYTGSLDITINDRDEDVVIRNAILLFVTLVVDNPNEAIDCIIHLWYSALVRESDIRVLSDRIRPLIQDVCNTRIDHGPSVPLSKTWKFGPSSLSITLARAVWSRLLSYCNIPSDLTAASAQKIRTEQVFGASEKDLHEEHMIFLSPRQRLAYYKFRQDGLLLPFGHPRDDFVQPNPTLFQYKGIWSLMVRANPLRGWSLKDVLETPSGPATADLYGKLFCYLRKTLNLFVERLSSTRIAFQFHHTTASYLVEGLAEGSFDRIELSNLADNNYMGAYHTLSTMVPLLRTPQQNPHATLITLFTTAISDVATLEEGISLMFADSETKQLFDRYSPGTGPRSTFDAASLKEASALLLFAPVDRLFDRYLKTFAVMDVASRVGAIIKEPHSIVAKWPYRMRLRPDQEGALQELELCLREIRSSRERYVEWKRSV
;
A
#
# COMPACT_ATOMS: atom_id res chain seq x y z
N MET A 1 26.19 9.02 1.58
CA MET A 1 25.02 8.56 0.80
C MET A 1 24.94 9.35 -0.49
N THR A 2 25.41 8.81 -1.62
CA THR A 2 25.03 9.38 -2.92
C THR A 2 23.53 9.22 -3.10
N SER A 3 22.81 10.34 -3.20
CA SER A 3 21.38 10.37 -3.48
C SER A 3 21.13 9.65 -4.82
N LEU A 4 20.55 8.45 -4.77
CA LEU A 4 20.11 7.68 -5.96
C LEU A 4 19.06 8.42 -6.80
N THR A 5 18.65 9.63 -6.40
CA THR A 5 17.45 10.34 -6.87
C THR A 5 17.79 11.53 -7.74
N SER A 6 19.04 11.99 -7.69
CA SER A 6 19.64 12.91 -8.64
C SER A 6 20.45 12.13 -9.68
N ILE A 7 19.97 11.00 -10.20
CA ILE A 7 20.68 10.35 -11.31
C ILE A 7 20.40 11.12 -12.60
N CYS A 8 21.47 11.47 -13.31
CA CYS A 8 21.42 12.04 -14.64
C CYS A 8 20.71 11.06 -15.58
N ALA A 9 19.68 11.51 -16.28
CA ALA A 9 18.88 10.65 -17.15
C ALA A 9 19.65 10.09 -18.37
N ASN A 10 20.82 10.65 -18.69
CA ASN A 10 21.72 10.10 -19.70
C ASN A 10 22.81 9.18 -19.11
N TRP A 11 22.71 8.84 -17.83
CA TRP A 11 23.67 7.96 -17.19
C TRP A 11 23.47 6.53 -17.67
N THR A 12 24.55 5.93 -18.16
CA THR A 12 24.68 4.50 -18.37
C THR A 12 26.08 4.10 -17.91
N PRO A 13 26.31 2.82 -17.54
CA PRO A 13 27.66 2.34 -17.22
C PRO A 13 28.68 2.57 -18.35
N LYS A 14 28.20 2.69 -19.60
CA LYS A 14 29.02 2.88 -20.80
C LYS A 14 29.33 4.35 -21.10
N ASN A 15 28.64 5.29 -20.46
CA ASN A 15 28.80 6.73 -20.70
C ASN A 15 29.74 7.36 -19.67
N SER A 16 31.05 7.31 -19.95
CA SER A 16 32.09 7.86 -19.07
C SER A 16 32.06 9.39 -18.93
N GLU A 17 31.46 10.11 -19.88
CA GLU A 17 31.33 11.58 -19.84
C GLU A 17 30.21 12.05 -18.90
N CYS A 18 29.30 11.14 -18.51
CA CYS A 18 28.23 11.45 -17.59
C CYS A 18 28.72 11.39 -16.14
N LYS A 19 28.56 12.49 -15.39
CA LYS A 19 28.95 12.56 -13.97
C LYS A 19 28.05 11.75 -13.02
N LYS A 20 27.12 10.96 -13.55
CA LYS A 20 26.09 10.17 -12.84
C LYS A 20 25.09 11.01 -12.04
N GLU A 21 25.53 12.01 -11.29
CA GLU A 21 24.68 12.90 -10.50
C GLU A 21 24.21 14.12 -11.33
N GLY A 22 22.90 14.32 -11.41
CA GLY A 22 22.21 15.37 -12.14
C GLY A 22 21.67 16.46 -11.21
N GLY A 23 22.12 17.69 -11.43
CA GLY A 23 21.64 18.87 -10.71
C GLY A 23 20.59 19.69 -11.48
N ALA A 24 20.57 19.59 -12.81
CA ALA A 24 19.71 20.41 -13.67
C ALA A 24 18.44 19.64 -14.08
N THR A 25 17.27 20.11 -13.66
CA THR A 25 15.97 19.51 -14.01
C THR A 25 15.50 19.92 -15.41
N CYS A 26 14.80 19.01 -16.10
CA CYS A 26 14.10 19.35 -17.34
C CYS A 26 12.99 20.37 -17.07
N LYS A 27 13.08 21.57 -17.66
CA LYS A 27 12.11 22.66 -17.44
C LYS A 27 10.72 22.40 -18.03
N GLY A 28 10.57 21.42 -18.92
CA GLY A 28 9.28 21.09 -19.54
C GLY A 28 8.41 20.16 -18.68
N CYS A 29 9.01 19.21 -17.97
CA CYS A 29 8.28 18.19 -17.23
C CYS A 29 8.65 18.10 -15.74
N PHE A 30 9.85 18.55 -15.34
CA PHE A 30 10.39 18.44 -13.98
C PHE A 30 10.48 16.99 -13.46
N LEU A 31 10.54 16.00 -14.37
CA LEU A 31 10.59 14.57 -14.05
C LEU A 31 11.99 13.97 -14.07
N ILE A 32 12.93 14.61 -14.75
CA ILE A 32 14.29 14.09 -14.92
C ILE A 32 15.34 15.15 -14.65
N THR A 33 16.56 14.70 -14.37
CA THR A 33 17.71 15.57 -14.12
C THR A 33 18.86 15.25 -15.06
N TYR A 34 19.76 16.21 -15.24
CA TYR A 34 20.95 16.11 -16.06
C TYR A 34 22.18 16.66 -15.31
N CYS A 35 23.33 16.02 -15.50
CA CYS A 35 24.59 16.51 -14.96
C CYS A 35 25.21 17.64 -15.78
N SER A 36 24.84 17.75 -17.06
CA SER A 36 25.40 18.72 -18.00
C SER A 36 24.44 18.98 -19.17
N LYS A 37 24.70 20.07 -19.91
CA LYS A 37 23.98 20.36 -21.16
C LYS A 37 24.23 19.29 -22.22
N THR A 38 25.45 18.75 -22.29
CA THR A 38 25.82 17.67 -23.22
C THR A 38 24.96 16.43 -22.98
N CYS A 39 24.80 15.99 -21.74
CA CYS A 39 23.92 14.87 -21.41
C CYS A 39 22.45 15.15 -21.74
N GLN A 40 21.99 16.40 -21.57
CA GLN A 40 20.64 16.77 -21.97
C GLN A 40 20.44 16.63 -23.48
N VAL A 41 21.37 17.16 -24.28
CA VAL A 41 21.28 17.10 -25.75
C VAL A 41 21.33 15.65 -26.24
N ALA A 42 22.23 14.83 -25.69
CA ALA A 42 22.36 13.42 -26.04
C ALA A 42 21.08 12.62 -25.77
N HIS A 43 20.46 12.80 -24.60
CA HIS A 43 19.23 12.07 -24.21
C HIS A 43 17.95 12.69 -24.80
N TRP A 44 18.01 13.88 -25.41
CA TRP A 44 16.79 14.62 -25.79
C TRP A 44 15.91 13.90 -26.81
N SER A 45 16.51 13.18 -27.76
CA SER A 45 15.77 12.45 -28.80
C SER A 45 14.83 11.38 -28.20
N GLU A 46 15.27 10.75 -27.11
CA GLU A 46 14.47 9.80 -26.32
C GLU A 46 13.47 10.53 -25.44
N HIS A 47 13.94 11.44 -24.58
CA HIS A 47 13.10 12.12 -23.60
C HIS A 47 11.98 12.98 -24.21
N ARG A 48 12.18 13.54 -25.42
CA ARG A 48 11.16 14.41 -26.03
C ARG A 48 9.83 13.68 -26.24
N LYS A 49 9.84 12.35 -26.40
CA LYS A 49 8.64 11.53 -26.62
C LYS A 49 7.70 11.64 -25.41
N ASP A 50 8.27 11.56 -24.21
CA ASP A 50 7.55 11.74 -22.96
C ASP A 50 7.24 13.22 -22.70
N CYS A 51 8.27 14.09 -22.79
CA CYS A 51 8.14 15.50 -22.42
C CYS A 51 7.13 16.28 -23.27
N LYS A 52 6.99 15.92 -24.56
CA LYS A 52 6.04 16.54 -25.50
C LYS A 52 4.78 15.70 -25.72
N SER A 53 4.58 14.63 -24.95
CA SER A 53 3.37 13.81 -25.02
C SER A 53 2.12 14.64 -24.73
N ILE A 54 0.98 14.20 -25.30
CA ILE A 54 -0.35 14.77 -25.02
C ILE A 54 -0.68 14.70 -23.52
N LEU A 55 -0.15 13.69 -22.80
CA LEU A 55 -0.32 13.54 -21.35
C LEU A 55 0.28 14.70 -20.55
N ASN A 56 1.25 15.45 -21.11
CA ASN A 56 1.84 16.62 -20.46
C ASN A 56 1.09 17.93 -20.77
N LYS A 57 -0.06 17.88 -21.44
CA LYS A 57 -0.88 19.06 -21.75
C LYS A 57 -2.08 19.16 -20.81
N GLU A 58 -2.40 20.37 -20.36
CA GLU A 58 -3.62 20.64 -19.59
C GLU A 58 -4.90 20.31 -20.37
N THR A 59 -4.85 20.38 -21.70
CA THR A 59 -5.98 20.11 -22.60
C THR A 59 -6.22 18.63 -22.89
N TRP A 60 -5.48 17.72 -22.26
CA TRP A 60 -5.69 16.29 -22.48
C TRP A 60 -7.06 15.87 -21.96
N GLN A 61 -7.67 14.94 -22.70
CA GLN A 61 -8.93 14.31 -22.35
C GLN A 61 -8.77 12.79 -22.46
N PRO A 62 -9.51 12.02 -21.65
CA PRO A 62 -9.59 10.57 -21.81
C PRO A 62 -10.07 10.16 -23.21
N ALA A 63 -9.66 8.98 -23.65
CA ALA A 63 -9.94 8.47 -24.98
C ALA A 63 -11.46 8.37 -25.24
N TRP A 64 -12.24 7.92 -24.26
CA TRP A 64 -13.69 7.78 -24.42
C TRP A 64 -14.41 9.12 -24.69
N VAL A 65 -13.86 10.24 -24.20
CA VAL A 65 -14.40 11.58 -24.45
C VAL A 65 -14.19 11.96 -25.91
N LEU A 66 -12.98 11.73 -26.44
CA LEU A 66 -12.64 12.01 -27.83
C LEU A 66 -13.39 11.09 -28.81
N GLU A 67 -13.55 9.82 -28.41
CA GLU A 67 -14.23 8.78 -29.18
C GLU A 67 -15.76 8.84 -29.03
N ARG A 68 -16.29 9.71 -28.16
CA ARG A 68 -17.72 9.86 -27.85
C ARG A 68 -18.41 8.54 -27.48
N ARG A 69 -17.74 7.73 -26.67
CA ARG A 69 -18.24 6.44 -26.18
C ARG A 69 -18.44 6.45 -24.67
N PHE A 70 -19.22 5.48 -24.20
CA PHE A 70 -19.30 5.20 -22.77
C PHE A 70 -18.00 4.54 -22.29
N PRO A 71 -17.44 4.99 -21.16
CA PRO A 71 -16.26 4.35 -20.58
C PRO A 71 -16.62 3.06 -19.84
N VAL A 72 -15.70 2.11 -19.83
CA VAL A 72 -15.79 0.89 -19.02
C VAL A 72 -15.08 1.13 -17.68
N LEU A 73 -15.82 1.71 -16.72
CA LEU A 73 -15.28 2.10 -15.41
C LEU A 73 -15.47 1.05 -14.30
N THR A 74 -16.08 -0.09 -14.64
CA THR A 74 -16.23 -1.26 -13.76
C THR A 74 -15.29 -2.35 -14.23
N GLN A 75 -14.74 -3.12 -13.29
CA GLN A 75 -14.03 -4.35 -13.64
C GLN A 75 -15.06 -5.37 -14.14
N GLY A 76 -14.87 -5.92 -15.34
CA GLY A 76 -15.74 -6.93 -15.94
C GLY A 76 -15.95 -8.15 -15.04
N GLY A 77 -17.12 -8.78 -15.19
CA GLY A 77 -17.70 -9.77 -14.27
C GLY A 77 -16.94 -11.10 -14.09
N LEU A 78 -17.34 -11.77 -13.01
CA LEU A 78 -17.18 -13.16 -12.52
C LEU A 78 -15.98 -14.05 -12.96
N GLU A 79 -15.48 -14.00 -14.19
CA GLU A 79 -14.44 -14.92 -14.69
C GLU A 79 -13.00 -14.46 -14.40
N MET A 80 -12.78 -13.18 -14.08
CA MET A 80 -11.46 -12.58 -13.82
C MET A 80 -10.98 -12.67 -12.35
N PHE A 81 -11.79 -13.23 -11.45
CA PHE A 81 -11.56 -13.17 -10.00
C PHE A 81 -10.71 -14.31 -9.43
N GLY A 82 -10.51 -15.41 -10.15
CA GLY A 82 -9.90 -16.61 -9.54
C GLY A 82 -8.44 -16.44 -9.10
N ARG A 83 -7.68 -15.52 -9.70
CA ARG A 83 -6.21 -15.43 -9.51
C ARG A 83 -5.63 -14.02 -9.40
N ARG A 84 -6.47 -12.98 -9.46
CA ARG A 84 -6.07 -11.59 -9.14
C ARG A 84 -6.21 -11.36 -7.64
N LYS A 85 -5.24 -10.66 -7.07
CA LYS A 85 -5.00 -10.61 -5.62
C LYS A 85 -4.64 -9.19 -5.16
N TYR A 86 -4.94 -8.91 -3.90
CA TYR A 86 -4.54 -7.68 -3.21
C TYR A 86 -3.15 -7.87 -2.59
N LEU A 87 -2.13 -7.94 -3.44
CA LEU A 87 -0.74 -8.14 -2.99
C LEU A 87 -0.04 -6.83 -2.56
N TRP A 88 -0.69 -5.68 -2.78
CA TRP A 88 -0.29 -4.36 -2.31
C TRP A 88 -1.39 -3.79 -1.44
N GLY A 89 -1.01 -3.03 -0.42
CA GLY A 89 -1.93 -2.36 0.48
C GLY A 89 -2.89 -1.43 -0.25
N THR A 90 -4.16 -1.49 0.13
CA THR A 90 -5.25 -0.69 -0.44
C THR A 90 -5.43 0.66 0.25
N ASP A 91 -4.78 0.84 1.39
CA ASP A 91 -4.93 1.94 2.36
C ASP A 91 -3.56 2.39 2.86
N ALA A 92 -3.46 3.64 3.35
CA ALA A 92 -2.20 4.20 3.84
C ALA A 92 -1.69 3.43 5.06
N ALA A 93 -0.38 3.12 5.07
CA ALA A 93 0.30 2.53 6.22
C ALA A 93 0.06 3.34 7.49
N ILE A 94 -0.32 2.64 8.57
CA ILE A 94 -0.46 3.23 9.90
C ILE A 94 0.58 2.63 10.84
N ASP A 95 1.15 3.47 11.70
CA ASP A 95 1.82 3.02 12.91
C ASP A 95 0.72 2.68 13.93
N ILE A 96 0.58 1.40 14.27
CA ILE A 96 -0.47 0.93 15.18
C ILE A 96 -0.12 1.17 16.66
N LEU A 97 1.13 1.52 16.97
CA LEU A 97 1.55 1.87 18.33
C LEU A 97 1.29 3.36 18.60
N LYS A 98 1.76 4.21 17.67
CA LYS A 98 1.88 5.66 17.85
C LYS A 98 2.58 6.02 19.17
N LEU A 99 3.65 5.28 19.47
CA LEU A 99 4.18 5.16 20.82
C LEU A 99 4.51 6.52 21.44
N ALA A 100 5.26 7.37 20.73
CA ALA A 100 5.63 8.71 21.19
C ALA A 100 4.42 9.55 21.64
N SER A 101 3.37 9.59 20.83
CA SER A 101 2.17 10.41 21.07
C SER A 101 1.11 9.74 21.94
N ASN A 102 1.18 8.42 22.13
CA ASN A 102 0.13 7.62 22.78
C ASN A 102 0.58 7.09 24.15
N GLU A 103 1.80 6.56 24.28
CA GLU A 103 2.33 5.97 25.53
C GLU A 103 3.65 6.63 25.99
N GLY A 104 4.17 7.61 25.25
CA GLY A 104 5.40 8.33 25.55
C GLY A 104 6.66 7.77 24.85
N GLU A 105 7.64 8.64 24.63
CA GLU A 105 8.87 8.32 23.89
C GLU A 105 9.82 7.38 24.66
N SER A 106 9.84 7.46 25.99
CA SER A 106 10.73 6.67 26.85
C SER A 106 10.09 5.37 27.35
N ASN A 107 9.08 4.87 26.65
CA ASN A 107 8.46 3.59 26.99
C ASN A 107 9.50 2.46 26.88
N ALA A 108 9.56 1.60 27.89
CA ALA A 108 10.50 0.49 27.98
C ALA A 108 9.79 -0.87 28.12
N VAL A 109 8.48 -0.91 27.96
CA VAL A 109 7.64 -2.09 28.13
C VAL A 109 7.71 -2.98 26.90
N ASP A 110 7.71 -4.29 27.12
CA ASP A 110 7.57 -5.28 26.05
C ASP A 110 6.15 -5.27 25.49
N LEU A 111 6.03 -5.08 24.18
CA LEU A 111 4.74 -4.93 23.49
C LEU A 111 4.49 -6.09 22.54
N ARG A 112 3.23 -6.54 22.50
CA ARG A 112 2.77 -7.60 21.61
C ARG A 112 1.77 -7.07 20.60
N LEU A 113 2.05 -7.30 19.32
CA LEU A 113 1.28 -6.79 18.19
C LEU A 113 0.72 -7.96 17.35
N LEU A 114 -0.54 -7.86 16.97
CA LEU A 114 -1.19 -8.81 16.07
C LEU A 114 -1.69 -8.11 14.80
N PHE A 115 -1.20 -8.54 13.65
CA PHE A 115 -1.73 -8.21 12.34
C PHE A 115 -2.48 -9.43 11.81
N ALA A 116 -3.76 -9.58 12.15
CA ALA A 116 -4.48 -10.86 11.92
C ALA A 116 -4.92 -11.06 10.46
N ALA A 117 -5.04 -9.97 9.70
CA ALA A 117 -5.24 -9.96 8.25
C ALA A 117 -4.34 -8.88 7.65
N SER A 118 -3.04 -9.17 7.68
CA SER A 118 -1.99 -8.18 7.45
C SER A 118 -2.06 -7.48 6.10
N GLY A 119 -2.55 -8.15 5.05
CA GLY A 119 -2.28 -7.67 3.69
C GLY A 119 -0.77 -7.60 3.47
N ASP A 120 -0.24 -6.56 2.83
CA ASP A 120 1.21 -6.41 2.72
C ASP A 120 1.88 -5.86 3.99
N LEU A 121 3.22 -5.86 4.05
CA LEU A 121 3.97 -5.45 5.24
C LEU A 121 3.94 -3.95 5.58
N ARG A 122 3.14 -3.12 4.90
CA ARG A 122 3.21 -1.66 5.06
C ARG A 122 2.97 -1.20 6.51
N ASN A 123 2.00 -1.80 7.21
CA ASN A 123 1.67 -1.43 8.59
C ASN A 123 2.75 -1.90 9.56
N VAL A 124 3.28 -3.11 9.37
CA VAL A 124 4.39 -3.66 10.17
C VAL A 124 5.62 -2.76 10.05
N ILE A 125 6.02 -2.45 8.81
CA ILE A 125 7.19 -1.63 8.52
C ILE A 125 7.00 -0.23 9.07
N LYS A 126 5.83 0.39 8.86
CA LYS A 126 5.54 1.73 9.37
C LYS A 126 5.58 1.78 10.90
N THR A 127 4.97 0.80 11.56
CA THR A 127 4.96 0.69 13.04
C THR A 127 6.37 0.57 13.60
N VAL A 128 7.21 -0.28 13.03
CA VAL A 128 8.58 -0.47 13.50
C VAL A 128 9.49 0.71 13.14
N ALA A 129 9.36 1.28 11.93
CA ALA A 129 10.14 2.44 11.48
C ALA A 129 9.87 3.70 12.32
N ASP A 130 8.64 3.87 12.79
CA ASP A 130 8.22 5.02 13.60
C ASP A 130 8.47 4.85 15.10
N LEU A 131 9.04 3.70 15.55
CA LEU A 131 9.41 3.53 16.95
C LEU A 131 10.35 4.66 17.39
N PRO A 132 10.19 5.21 18.61
CA PRO A 132 11.10 6.19 19.19
C PRO A 132 12.54 5.66 19.32
N SER A 133 13.56 6.50 19.13
CA SER A 133 14.99 6.11 19.32
C SER A 133 15.30 5.68 20.74
N THR A 134 14.52 6.18 21.69
CA THR A 134 14.60 5.90 23.12
C THR A 134 13.84 4.64 23.56
N TYR A 135 13.12 3.95 22.67
CA TYR A 135 12.40 2.73 23.02
C TYR A 135 13.38 1.58 23.28
N THR A 136 13.36 1.04 24.50
CA THR A 136 14.25 -0.06 24.93
C THR A 136 13.54 -1.39 25.14
N GLY A 137 12.21 -1.42 25.05
CA GLY A 137 11.43 -2.66 25.15
C GLY A 137 11.62 -3.56 23.93
N SER A 138 11.07 -4.77 24.01
CA SER A 138 11.02 -5.72 22.89
C SER A 138 9.64 -5.76 22.23
N LEU A 139 9.61 -6.12 20.95
CA LEU A 139 8.37 -6.33 20.21
C LEU A 139 8.19 -7.79 19.83
N ASP A 140 7.06 -8.38 20.23
CA ASP A 140 6.56 -9.62 19.67
C ASP A 140 5.49 -9.29 18.62
N ILE A 141 5.74 -9.63 17.35
CA ILE A 141 4.87 -9.29 16.22
C ILE A 141 4.35 -10.56 15.57
N THR A 142 3.06 -10.83 15.74
CA THR A 142 2.34 -11.92 15.06
C THR A 142 1.69 -11.39 13.78
N ILE A 143 1.97 -12.01 12.65
CA ILE A 143 1.50 -11.63 11.31
C ILE A 143 0.77 -12.82 10.71
N ASN A 144 -0.46 -12.61 10.27
CA ASN A 144 -1.28 -13.62 9.62
C ASN A 144 -1.96 -13.06 8.38
N ASP A 145 -2.17 -13.92 7.41
CA ASP A 145 -3.14 -13.69 6.34
C ASP A 145 -3.74 -15.03 5.89
N ARG A 146 -4.96 -14.97 5.34
CA ARG A 146 -5.63 -16.14 4.77
C ARG A 146 -5.15 -16.45 3.36
N ASP A 147 -4.56 -15.47 2.66
CA ASP A 147 -4.02 -15.65 1.33
C ASP A 147 -2.54 -16.06 1.42
N GLU A 148 -2.24 -17.30 1.03
CA GLU A 148 -0.89 -17.85 1.04
C GLU A 148 0.12 -17.00 0.26
N ASP A 149 -0.29 -16.34 -0.82
CA ASP A 149 0.62 -15.53 -1.65
C ASP A 149 0.99 -14.24 -0.93
N VAL A 150 0.09 -13.70 -0.11
CA VAL A 150 0.38 -12.56 0.76
C VAL A 150 1.39 -12.96 1.84
N VAL A 151 1.14 -14.09 2.53
CA VAL A 151 2.06 -14.60 3.58
C VAL A 151 3.44 -14.90 3.01
N ILE A 152 3.51 -15.58 1.87
CA ILE A 152 4.77 -15.91 1.19
C ILE A 152 5.56 -14.66 0.82
N ARG A 153 4.90 -13.66 0.21
CA ARG A 153 5.57 -12.42 -0.19
C ARG A 153 6.06 -11.64 1.01
N ASN A 154 5.25 -11.50 2.06
CA ASN A 154 5.65 -10.83 3.29
C ASN A 154 6.86 -11.52 3.94
N ALA A 155 6.86 -12.85 4.00
CA ALA A 155 8.00 -13.61 4.51
C ALA A 155 9.28 -13.36 3.68
N ILE A 156 9.20 -13.36 2.36
CA ILE A 156 10.34 -13.08 1.47
C ILE A 156 10.88 -11.66 1.70
N LEU A 157 10.00 -10.65 1.74
CA LEU A 157 10.41 -9.26 1.95
C LEU A 157 11.12 -9.09 3.30
N LEU A 158 10.63 -9.74 4.35
CA LEU A 158 11.29 -9.72 5.66
C LEU A 158 12.62 -10.51 5.63
N PHE A 159 12.68 -11.66 4.96
CA PHE A 159 13.95 -12.38 4.79
C PHE A 159 15.01 -11.49 4.13
N VAL A 160 14.67 -10.75 3.08
CA VAL A 160 15.62 -9.81 2.43
C VAL A 160 16.21 -8.84 3.46
N THR A 161 15.39 -8.25 4.34
CA THR A 161 15.90 -7.35 5.39
C THR A 161 16.82 -8.01 6.40
N LEU A 162 16.63 -9.31 6.67
CA LEU A 162 17.33 -10.04 7.73
C LEU A 162 18.59 -10.76 7.25
N VAL A 163 18.67 -11.12 5.95
CA VAL A 163 19.78 -11.92 5.40
C VAL A 163 20.78 -11.10 4.58
N VAL A 164 20.43 -9.90 4.15
CA VAL A 164 21.30 -9.04 3.31
C VAL A 164 22.06 -8.07 4.20
N ASP A 165 23.39 -8.17 4.20
CA ASP A 165 24.25 -7.42 5.11
C ASP A 165 24.31 -5.92 4.79
N ASN A 166 24.20 -5.54 3.51
CA ASN A 166 24.21 -4.15 3.08
C ASN A 166 22.79 -3.56 3.12
N PRO A 167 22.51 -2.57 4.01
CA PRO A 167 21.17 -2.01 4.14
C PRO A 167 20.64 -1.40 2.85
N ASN A 168 21.49 -0.73 2.05
CA ASN A 168 21.05 -0.09 0.81
C ASN A 168 20.66 -1.13 -0.25
N GLU A 169 21.40 -2.24 -0.33
CA GLU A 169 21.08 -3.35 -1.23
C GLU A 169 19.77 -4.03 -0.81
N ALA A 170 19.60 -4.30 0.50
CA ALA A 170 18.37 -4.86 1.04
C ALA A 170 17.15 -3.99 0.72
N ILE A 171 17.25 -2.68 0.99
CA ILE A 171 16.19 -1.70 0.75
C ILE A 171 15.78 -1.65 -0.73
N ASP A 172 16.75 -1.56 -1.64
CA ASP A 172 16.47 -1.50 -3.08
C ASP A 172 15.83 -2.81 -3.56
N CYS A 173 16.36 -3.96 -3.12
CA CYS A 173 15.82 -5.28 -3.43
C CYS A 173 14.36 -5.45 -2.96
N ILE A 174 14.04 -4.99 -1.75
CA ILE A 174 12.66 -4.98 -1.21
C ILE A 174 11.75 -4.16 -2.10
N ILE A 175 12.14 -2.94 -2.48
CA ILE A 175 11.31 -2.08 -3.32
C ILE A 175 11.04 -2.74 -4.68
N HIS A 176 12.04 -3.36 -5.29
CA HIS A 176 11.89 -4.05 -6.56
C HIS A 176 10.97 -5.27 -6.44
N LEU A 177 11.21 -6.15 -5.46
CA LEU A 177 10.40 -7.35 -5.23
C LEU A 177 8.96 -7.01 -4.82
N TRP A 178 8.76 -5.92 -4.08
CA TRP A 178 7.45 -5.51 -3.64
C TRP A 178 6.63 -4.94 -4.79
N TYR A 179 7.19 -4.04 -5.59
CA TYR A 179 6.40 -3.17 -6.46
C TYR A 179 6.77 -3.18 -7.95
N SER A 180 7.81 -3.90 -8.35
CA SER A 180 8.28 -3.91 -9.75
C SER A 180 8.00 -5.24 -10.45
N ALA A 181 7.56 -5.18 -11.71
CA ALA A 181 7.27 -6.34 -12.55
C ALA A 181 8.55 -7.09 -12.98
N LEU A 182 9.62 -6.33 -13.25
CA LEU A 182 10.96 -6.89 -13.45
C LEU A 182 11.86 -6.42 -12.31
N VAL A 183 12.88 -7.20 -12.03
CA VAL A 183 13.89 -6.96 -10.99
C VAL A 183 15.29 -7.16 -11.57
N ARG A 184 16.31 -6.78 -10.79
CA ARG A 184 17.71 -6.94 -11.19
C ARG A 184 18.16 -8.39 -11.02
N GLU A 185 19.20 -8.77 -11.74
CA GLU A 185 19.85 -10.07 -11.53
C GLU A 185 20.44 -10.19 -10.12
N SER A 186 20.89 -9.09 -9.51
CA SER A 186 21.30 -9.06 -8.10
C SER A 186 20.14 -9.42 -7.16
N ASP A 187 18.92 -8.94 -7.44
CA ASP A 187 17.75 -9.20 -6.61
C ASP A 187 17.37 -10.69 -6.67
N ILE A 188 17.47 -11.31 -7.86
CA ILE A 188 17.27 -12.75 -8.03
C ILE A 188 18.33 -13.55 -7.28
N ARG A 189 19.60 -13.12 -7.30
CA ARG A 189 20.66 -13.78 -6.52
C ARG A 189 20.42 -13.74 -5.01
N VAL A 190 19.81 -12.66 -4.49
CA VAL A 190 19.37 -12.64 -3.08
C VAL A 190 18.35 -13.76 -2.83
N LEU A 191 17.37 -13.94 -3.72
CA LEU A 191 16.40 -15.03 -3.60
C LEU A 191 17.05 -16.42 -3.71
N SER A 192 17.88 -16.66 -4.71
CA SER A 192 18.45 -17.98 -5.00
C SER A 192 19.56 -18.39 -4.04
N ASP A 193 20.42 -17.46 -3.64
CA ASP A 193 21.68 -17.77 -2.96
C ASP A 193 21.56 -17.59 -1.45
N ARG A 194 20.69 -16.68 -0.98
CA ARG A 194 20.54 -16.36 0.45
C ARG A 194 19.26 -16.91 1.04
N ILE A 195 18.13 -16.79 0.36
CA ILE A 195 16.81 -17.15 0.90
C ILE A 195 16.46 -18.60 0.61
N ARG A 196 16.57 -19.04 -0.66
CA ARG A 196 16.21 -20.40 -1.08
C ARG A 196 16.84 -21.51 -0.23
N PRO A 197 18.14 -21.46 0.14
CA PRO A 197 18.73 -22.53 0.95
C PRO A 197 18.09 -22.67 2.34
N LEU A 198 17.71 -21.56 2.98
CA LEU A 198 17.04 -21.56 4.28
C LEU A 198 15.68 -22.26 4.22
N ILE A 199 14.96 -22.07 3.12
CA ILE A 199 13.62 -22.64 2.91
C ILE A 199 13.72 -24.10 2.46
N GLN A 200 14.70 -24.40 1.61
CA GLN A 200 14.97 -25.77 1.14
C GLN A 200 15.32 -26.72 2.31
N ASP A 201 16.09 -26.24 3.31
CA ASP A 201 16.38 -26.99 4.54
C ASP A 201 15.09 -27.45 5.24
N VAL A 202 14.13 -26.55 5.39
CA VAL A 202 12.83 -26.83 5.99
C VAL A 202 12.04 -27.84 5.16
N CYS A 203 11.97 -27.66 3.84
CA CYS A 203 11.28 -28.57 2.93
C CYS A 203 11.89 -29.99 2.95
N ASN A 204 13.20 -30.12 3.12
CA ASN A 204 13.90 -31.41 3.15
C ASN A 204 13.77 -32.13 4.50
N THR A 205 13.32 -31.43 5.55
CA THR A 205 13.18 -32.01 6.88
C THR A 205 12.04 -33.03 6.90
N ARG A 206 12.39 -34.30 7.08
CA ARG A 206 11.45 -35.41 7.34
C ARG A 206 11.08 -35.34 8.81
N ILE A 207 9.86 -34.88 9.09
CA ILE A 207 9.29 -34.92 10.44
C ILE A 207 8.11 -35.87 10.40
N ASP A 208 8.11 -36.87 11.29
CA ASP A 208 7.07 -37.88 11.50
C ASP A 208 5.81 -37.27 12.14
N HIS A 209 5.27 -36.23 11.52
CA HIS A 209 3.96 -35.69 11.84
C HIS A 209 3.00 -35.98 10.69
N GLY A 210 1.73 -36.18 11.03
CA GLY A 210 0.68 -36.35 10.03
C GLY A 210 0.68 -35.19 9.02
N PRO A 211 0.29 -35.44 7.75
CA PRO A 211 0.37 -34.45 6.67
C PRO A 211 -0.41 -33.15 6.92
N SER A 212 -1.33 -33.15 7.89
CA SER A 212 -2.15 -32.00 8.29
C SER A 212 -1.52 -31.09 9.35
N VAL A 213 -0.42 -31.47 10.00
CA VAL A 213 0.20 -30.66 11.06
C VAL A 213 1.10 -29.58 10.45
N PRO A 214 0.89 -28.28 10.76
CA PRO A 214 1.77 -27.22 10.30
C PRO A 214 3.20 -27.39 10.81
N LEU A 215 4.18 -27.08 9.97
CA LEU A 215 5.60 -27.09 10.30
C LEU A 215 6.04 -25.68 10.68
N SER A 216 6.70 -25.56 11.83
CA SER A 216 7.29 -24.31 12.31
C SER A 216 8.82 -24.34 12.22
N LYS A 217 9.43 -23.25 11.76
CA LYS A 217 10.88 -23.02 11.79
C LYS A 217 11.16 -21.63 12.30
N THR A 218 12.14 -21.52 13.21
CA THR A 218 12.62 -20.25 13.74
C THR A 218 14.08 -20.01 13.36
N TRP A 219 14.37 -18.80 12.89
CA TRP A 219 15.71 -18.27 12.62
C TRP A 219 16.01 -17.10 13.56
N LYS A 220 17.29 -16.93 13.92
CA LYS A 220 17.77 -15.80 14.72
C LYS A 220 18.73 -14.95 13.89
N PHE A 221 18.54 -13.64 13.92
CA PHE A 221 19.30 -12.64 13.17
C PHE A 221 19.66 -11.49 14.11
N GLY A 222 20.81 -11.61 14.80
CA GLY A 222 21.22 -10.63 15.82
C GLY A 222 20.16 -10.49 16.92
N PRO A 223 19.63 -9.27 17.18
CA PRO A 223 18.58 -9.05 18.18
C PRO A 223 17.18 -9.45 17.68
N SER A 224 17.04 -9.73 16.38
CA SER A 224 15.77 -10.08 15.75
C SER A 224 15.61 -11.59 15.57
N SER A 225 14.37 -12.06 15.51
CA SER A 225 14.06 -13.45 15.18
C SER A 225 12.85 -13.55 14.26
N LEU A 226 12.81 -14.60 13.45
CA LEU A 226 11.73 -14.89 12.52
C LEU A 226 11.28 -16.33 12.71
N SER A 227 10.03 -16.51 13.13
CA SER A 227 9.35 -17.79 13.17
C SER A 227 8.29 -17.84 12.09
N ILE A 228 8.23 -18.93 11.33
CA ILE A 228 7.24 -19.14 10.28
C ILE A 228 6.57 -20.49 10.51
N THR A 229 5.24 -20.51 10.59
CA THR A 229 4.44 -21.72 10.79
C THR A 229 3.48 -21.91 9.63
N LEU A 230 3.76 -22.90 8.77
CA LEU A 230 3.01 -23.15 7.54
C LEU A 230 2.76 -24.64 7.32
N ALA A 231 1.67 -24.96 6.62
CA ALA A 231 1.46 -26.31 6.09
C ALA A 231 2.56 -26.68 5.08
N ARG A 232 2.89 -27.98 4.96
CA ARG A 232 3.97 -28.46 4.07
C ARG A 232 3.79 -28.02 2.62
N ALA A 233 2.56 -28.02 2.10
CA ALA A 233 2.28 -27.56 0.73
C ALA A 233 2.65 -26.08 0.53
N VAL A 234 2.42 -25.25 1.55
CA VAL A 234 2.72 -23.81 1.50
C VAL A 234 4.22 -23.56 1.64
N TRP A 235 4.95 -24.37 2.39
CA TRP A 235 6.43 -24.37 2.37
C TRP A 235 6.99 -24.65 0.98
N SER A 236 6.46 -25.66 0.28
CA SER A 236 6.87 -25.96 -1.11
C SER A 236 6.55 -24.82 -2.07
N ARG A 237 5.44 -24.10 -1.86
CA ARG A 237 5.13 -22.89 -2.62
C ARG A 237 6.06 -21.73 -2.29
N LEU A 238 6.34 -21.48 -1.02
CA LEU A 238 7.32 -20.46 -0.60
C LEU A 238 8.68 -20.70 -1.27
N LEU A 239 9.10 -21.96 -1.37
CA LEU A 239 10.31 -22.35 -2.09
C LEU A 239 10.23 -22.05 -3.60
N SER A 240 9.07 -22.26 -4.24
CA SER A 240 8.88 -21.95 -5.67
C SER A 240 8.98 -20.45 -5.96
N TYR A 241 8.55 -19.59 -5.03
CA TYR A 241 8.66 -18.14 -5.14
C TYR A 241 10.11 -17.62 -5.18
N CYS A 242 11.08 -18.43 -4.74
CA CYS A 242 12.50 -18.09 -4.86
C CYS A 242 13.06 -18.33 -6.27
N ASN A 243 12.23 -18.81 -7.20
CA ASN A 243 12.63 -19.14 -8.56
C ASN A 243 11.73 -18.47 -9.58
N ILE A 244 12.33 -18.01 -10.68
CA ILE A 244 11.58 -17.58 -11.86
C ILE A 244 10.90 -18.83 -12.45
N PRO A 245 9.58 -18.78 -12.72
CA PRO A 245 8.90 -19.88 -13.37
C PRO A 245 9.59 -20.28 -14.67
N SER A 246 9.66 -21.59 -14.94
CA SER A 246 10.23 -22.11 -16.18
C SER A 246 9.57 -21.45 -17.40
N ASP A 247 10.38 -21.13 -18.40
CA ASP A 247 9.99 -20.49 -19.67
C ASP A 247 9.50 -19.02 -19.55
N LEU A 248 9.54 -18.41 -18.36
CA LEU A 248 9.20 -17.00 -18.20
C LEU A 248 10.42 -16.11 -18.44
N THR A 249 10.41 -15.39 -19.56
CA THR A 249 11.41 -14.38 -19.91
C THR A 249 10.91 -12.99 -19.52
N ALA A 250 11.80 -11.99 -19.41
CA ALA A 250 11.38 -10.60 -19.20
C ALA A 250 10.42 -10.10 -20.28
N ALA A 251 10.66 -10.46 -21.54
CA ALA A 251 9.80 -10.07 -22.66
C ALA A 251 8.40 -10.69 -22.55
N SER A 252 8.30 -11.98 -22.22
CA SER A 252 7.00 -12.64 -22.04
C SER A 252 6.28 -12.16 -20.79
N ALA A 253 6.98 -11.90 -19.69
CA ALA A 253 6.41 -11.29 -18.48
C ALA A 253 5.83 -9.89 -18.76
N GLN A 254 6.56 -9.05 -19.49
CA GLN A 254 6.09 -7.72 -19.90
C GLN A 254 4.88 -7.81 -20.83
N LYS A 255 4.88 -8.77 -21.77
CA LYS A 255 3.73 -9.00 -22.65
C LYS A 255 2.48 -9.36 -21.85
N ILE A 256 2.57 -10.37 -20.98
CA ILE A 256 1.47 -10.82 -20.09
C ILE A 256 0.91 -9.63 -19.31
N ARG A 257 1.79 -8.85 -18.69
CA ARG A 257 1.41 -7.69 -17.90
C ARG A 257 0.75 -6.59 -18.75
N THR A 258 1.33 -6.27 -19.91
CA THR A 258 0.83 -5.22 -20.80
C THR A 258 -0.57 -5.55 -21.29
N GLU A 259 -0.80 -6.78 -21.72
CA GLU A 259 -2.11 -7.25 -22.19
C GLU A 259 -3.17 -7.17 -21.07
N GLN A 260 -2.80 -7.43 -19.82
CA GLN A 260 -3.74 -7.42 -18.69
C GLN A 260 -3.95 -6.03 -18.05
N VAL A 261 -3.05 -5.07 -18.26
CA VAL A 261 -3.13 -3.72 -17.69
C VAL A 261 -3.56 -2.68 -18.71
N PHE A 262 -3.34 -2.92 -20.00
CA PHE A 262 -3.80 -2.04 -21.08
C PHE A 262 -4.77 -2.71 -22.04
N GLY A 263 -5.55 -3.69 -21.55
CA GLY A 263 -6.76 -4.13 -22.23
C GLY A 263 -7.72 -2.96 -22.46
N ALA A 264 -8.66 -3.13 -23.39
CA ALA A 264 -9.57 -2.05 -23.80
C ALA A 264 -10.35 -1.46 -22.60
N SER A 265 -10.83 -2.32 -21.71
CA SER A 265 -11.55 -1.91 -20.49
C SER A 265 -10.61 -1.32 -19.43
N GLU A 266 -9.40 -1.87 -19.29
CA GLU A 266 -8.43 -1.43 -18.30
C GLU A 266 -7.84 -0.04 -18.60
N LYS A 267 -7.72 0.30 -19.88
CA LYS A 267 -7.27 1.63 -20.30
C LYS A 267 -8.17 2.73 -19.73
N ASP A 268 -9.49 2.53 -19.72
CA ASP A 268 -10.43 3.51 -19.18
C ASP A 268 -10.24 3.71 -17.68
N LEU A 269 -9.99 2.64 -16.93
CA LEU A 269 -9.71 2.72 -15.49
C LEU A 269 -8.45 3.54 -15.18
N HIS A 270 -7.45 3.46 -16.05
CA HIS A 270 -6.22 4.24 -15.91
C HIS A 270 -6.42 5.70 -16.27
N GLU A 271 -7.11 5.98 -17.37
CA GLU A 271 -7.40 7.34 -17.81
C GLU A 271 -8.37 8.05 -16.85
N GLU A 272 -9.31 7.33 -16.22
CA GLU A 272 -10.17 7.86 -15.15
C GLU A 272 -9.34 8.36 -13.98
N HIS A 273 -8.37 7.58 -13.52
CA HIS A 273 -7.49 8.04 -12.46
C HIS A 273 -6.65 9.25 -12.90
N MET A 274 -6.17 9.26 -14.15
CA MET A 274 -5.37 10.37 -14.68
C MET A 274 -6.10 11.71 -14.71
N ILE A 275 -7.44 11.73 -14.74
CA ILE A 275 -8.24 12.96 -14.64
C ILE A 275 -7.84 13.78 -13.41
N PHE A 276 -7.54 13.11 -12.28
CA PHE A 276 -7.19 13.76 -11.02
C PHE A 276 -5.73 14.20 -10.93
N LEU A 277 -4.88 13.82 -11.89
CA LEU A 277 -3.45 14.09 -11.86
C LEU A 277 -3.08 15.35 -12.67
N SER A 278 -2.11 16.12 -12.17
CA SER A 278 -1.48 17.17 -12.97
C SER A 278 -0.80 16.58 -14.23
N PRO A 279 -0.57 17.36 -15.30
CA PRO A 279 0.01 16.81 -16.54
C PRO A 279 1.35 16.08 -16.33
N ARG A 280 2.21 16.62 -15.46
CA ARG A 280 3.50 16.03 -15.14
C ARG A 280 3.35 14.71 -14.39
N GLN A 281 2.37 14.61 -13.50
CA GLN A 281 2.08 13.38 -12.76
C GLN A 281 1.45 12.32 -13.64
N ARG A 282 0.65 12.69 -14.65
CA ARG A 282 0.14 11.75 -15.65
C ARG A 282 1.27 11.06 -16.40
N LEU A 283 2.33 11.79 -16.76
CA LEU A 283 3.53 11.18 -17.36
C LEU A 283 4.16 10.15 -16.40
N ALA A 284 4.41 10.52 -15.15
CA ALA A 284 5.03 9.62 -14.17
C ALA A 284 4.18 8.36 -13.92
N TYR A 285 2.86 8.54 -13.76
CA TYR A 285 1.90 7.45 -13.64
C TYR A 285 1.90 6.54 -14.87
N TYR A 286 1.83 7.13 -16.07
CA TYR A 286 1.79 6.37 -17.30
C TYR A 286 3.08 5.57 -17.51
N LYS A 287 4.25 6.14 -17.21
CA LYS A 287 5.53 5.42 -17.29
C LYS A 287 5.55 4.19 -16.40
N PHE A 288 5.16 4.32 -15.12
CA PHE A 288 5.01 3.16 -14.22
C PHE A 288 4.01 2.13 -14.75
N ARG A 289 2.89 2.59 -15.35
CA ARG A 289 1.92 1.67 -15.95
C ARG A 289 2.48 0.96 -17.19
N GLN A 290 3.36 1.59 -17.96
CA GLN A 290 3.98 1.00 -19.14
C GLN A 290 5.01 -0.07 -18.79
N ASP A 291 6.00 0.25 -17.95
CA ASP A 291 7.11 -0.67 -17.64
C ASP A 291 6.86 -1.52 -16.38
N GLY A 292 5.98 -1.07 -15.48
CA GLY A 292 5.75 -1.74 -14.20
C GLY A 292 6.91 -1.63 -13.22
N LEU A 293 7.78 -0.62 -13.34
CA LEU A 293 8.96 -0.47 -12.48
C LEU A 293 8.76 0.71 -11.51
N LEU A 294 8.82 0.44 -10.20
CA LEU A 294 8.80 1.50 -9.20
C LEU A 294 10.20 2.12 -9.08
N LEU A 295 10.48 3.10 -9.94
CA LEU A 295 11.75 3.80 -10.01
C LEU A 295 11.54 5.30 -10.27
N PRO A 296 12.53 6.14 -9.94
CA PRO A 296 12.55 7.51 -10.45
C PRO A 296 12.44 7.54 -11.97
N PHE A 297 11.73 8.54 -12.51
CA PHE A 297 11.42 8.66 -13.93
C PHE A 297 12.68 8.66 -14.81
N GLY A 298 13.80 9.23 -14.34
CA GLY A 298 15.08 9.28 -15.05
C GLY A 298 16.04 8.11 -14.80
N HIS A 299 15.71 7.14 -13.94
CA HIS A 299 16.62 6.05 -13.57
C HIS A 299 16.80 5.02 -14.71
N PRO A 300 17.98 4.50 -15.05
CA PRO A 300 18.08 3.51 -16.13
C PRO A 300 17.28 2.23 -15.89
N ARG A 301 16.78 1.64 -16.97
CA ARG A 301 15.99 0.39 -16.92
C ARG A 301 16.80 -0.85 -17.32
N ASP A 302 18.04 -0.67 -17.80
CA ASP A 302 18.85 -1.71 -18.42
C ASP A 302 19.16 -2.90 -17.49
N ASP A 303 19.18 -2.68 -16.18
CA ASP A 303 19.48 -3.73 -15.20
C ASP A 303 18.24 -4.58 -14.83
N PHE A 304 17.03 -4.16 -15.22
CA PHE A 304 15.76 -4.79 -14.83
C PHE A 304 15.34 -5.84 -15.88
N VAL A 305 16.09 -6.93 -15.92
CA VAL A 305 16.02 -7.95 -16.99
C VAL A 305 15.45 -9.29 -16.54
N GLN A 306 15.04 -9.42 -15.26
CA GLN A 306 14.50 -10.66 -14.72
C GLN A 306 13.03 -10.46 -14.31
N PRO A 307 12.10 -11.36 -14.68
CA PRO A 307 10.75 -11.35 -14.13
C PRO A 307 10.78 -11.41 -12.60
N ASN A 308 9.95 -10.61 -11.94
CA ASN A 308 9.77 -10.71 -10.50
C ASN A 308 9.04 -12.03 -10.18
N PRO A 309 9.71 -13.05 -9.61
CA PRO A 309 9.07 -14.32 -9.37
C PRO A 309 7.90 -14.17 -8.40
N THR A 310 7.95 -13.19 -7.48
CA THR A 310 6.90 -13.00 -6.48
C THR A 310 5.59 -12.39 -7.01
N LEU A 311 5.57 -11.95 -8.28
CA LEU A 311 4.38 -11.39 -8.94
C LEU A 311 3.90 -12.22 -10.14
N PHE A 312 4.69 -13.20 -10.58
CA PHE A 312 4.44 -14.02 -11.77
C PHE A 312 4.40 -15.53 -11.48
N GLN A 313 3.79 -15.97 -10.37
CA GLN A 313 3.78 -17.40 -10.04
C GLN A 313 2.79 -18.24 -10.85
N TYR A 314 1.78 -17.60 -11.42
CA TYR A 314 0.77 -18.29 -12.20
C TYR A 314 1.03 -18.08 -13.69
N LYS A 315 1.15 -19.19 -14.43
CA LYS A 315 1.40 -19.17 -15.88
C LYS A 315 0.39 -18.27 -16.60
N GLY A 316 0.90 -17.29 -17.33
CA GLY A 316 0.09 -16.36 -18.14
C GLY A 316 -0.69 -15.32 -17.33
N ILE A 317 -0.40 -15.12 -16.04
CA ILE A 317 -1.20 -14.26 -15.17
C ILE A 317 -0.34 -13.19 -14.50
N TRP A 318 -0.81 -11.95 -14.57
CA TRP A 318 -0.36 -10.86 -13.72
C TRP A 318 -1.28 -10.81 -12.49
N SER A 319 -0.76 -11.22 -11.33
CA SER A 319 -1.59 -11.48 -10.15
C SER A 319 -2.15 -10.24 -9.48
N LEU A 320 -1.75 -9.03 -9.87
CA LEU A 320 -2.25 -7.80 -9.25
C LEU A 320 -3.55 -7.33 -9.89
N MET A 321 -4.41 -6.71 -9.07
CA MET A 321 -5.57 -5.98 -9.55
C MET A 321 -5.16 -4.86 -10.53
N VAL A 322 -5.99 -4.58 -11.54
CA VAL A 322 -5.67 -3.56 -12.56
C VAL A 322 -5.43 -2.18 -11.93
N ARG A 323 -6.27 -1.81 -10.98
CA ARG A 323 -6.16 -0.54 -10.24
C ARG A 323 -5.08 -0.57 -9.16
N ALA A 324 -4.39 -1.68 -8.92
CA ALA A 324 -3.35 -1.77 -7.89
C ALA A 324 -2.29 -0.69 -8.15
N ASN A 325 -1.96 0.10 -7.14
CA ASN A 325 -0.99 1.19 -7.24
C ASN A 325 -0.22 1.27 -5.93
N PRO A 326 1.13 1.23 -5.93
CA PRO A 326 1.91 1.32 -4.70
C PRO A 326 1.61 2.58 -3.89
N LEU A 327 1.22 3.70 -4.54
CA LEU A 327 0.83 4.93 -3.86
C LEU A 327 -0.36 4.76 -2.90
N ARG A 328 -1.20 3.73 -3.07
CA ARG A 328 -2.32 3.45 -2.16
C ARG A 328 -1.87 2.97 -0.80
N GLY A 329 -0.73 2.29 -0.73
CA GLY A 329 -0.17 1.74 0.52
C GLY A 329 0.42 2.80 1.45
N TRP A 330 0.50 4.06 1.02
CA TRP A 330 1.24 5.10 1.74
C TRP A 330 0.48 6.44 1.78
N SER A 331 0.83 7.31 2.71
CA SER A 331 0.28 8.68 2.80
C SER A 331 0.71 9.47 1.57
N LEU A 332 -0.25 9.93 0.74
CA LEU A 332 0.11 10.72 -0.44
C LEU A 332 0.74 12.04 -0.03
N LYS A 333 0.28 12.63 1.09
CA LYS A 333 0.87 13.83 1.67
C LYS A 333 2.36 13.63 1.97
N ASP A 334 2.71 12.59 2.72
CA ASP A 334 4.09 12.33 3.15
C ASP A 334 4.99 12.03 1.94
N VAL A 335 4.46 11.31 0.95
CA VAL A 335 5.15 11.06 -0.33
C VAL A 335 5.41 12.37 -1.07
N LEU A 336 4.43 13.26 -1.17
CA LEU A 336 4.59 14.55 -1.86
C LEU A 336 5.58 15.48 -1.14
N GLU A 337 5.58 15.46 0.19
CA GLU A 337 6.50 16.23 1.03
C GLU A 337 7.93 15.65 1.03
N THR A 338 8.09 14.38 0.63
CA THR A 338 9.41 13.76 0.59
C THR A 338 10.33 14.44 -0.45
N PRO A 339 11.55 14.85 -0.04
CA PRO A 339 12.55 15.37 -0.97
C PRO A 339 13.02 14.30 -1.95
N SER A 340 12.93 14.60 -3.25
CA SER A 340 13.38 13.72 -4.34
C SER A 340 14.45 14.35 -5.22
N GLY A 341 15.09 15.42 -4.76
CA GLY A 341 16.04 16.20 -5.55
C GLY A 341 15.37 17.10 -6.60
N PRO A 342 16.08 17.48 -7.68
CA PRO A 342 15.58 18.46 -8.67
C PRO A 342 14.39 17.98 -9.52
N ALA A 343 14.10 16.67 -9.55
CA ALA A 343 12.94 16.09 -10.22
C ALA A 343 11.68 16.20 -9.34
N THR A 344 11.22 17.42 -9.10
CA THR A 344 10.18 17.72 -8.11
C THR A 344 8.78 17.23 -8.51
N ALA A 345 8.52 16.99 -9.80
CA ALA A 345 7.23 16.51 -10.27
C ALA A 345 7.14 14.98 -10.39
N ASP A 346 8.24 14.26 -10.13
CA ASP A 346 8.30 12.81 -10.24
C ASP A 346 7.63 12.14 -9.02
N LEU A 347 6.34 11.83 -9.16
CA LEU A 347 5.54 11.22 -8.10
C LEU A 347 6.04 9.83 -7.69
N TYR A 348 6.48 9.01 -8.65
CA TYR A 348 6.97 7.66 -8.37
C TYR A 348 8.42 7.68 -7.88
N GLY A 349 9.24 8.64 -8.33
CA GLY A 349 10.53 8.93 -7.72
C GLY A 349 10.39 9.40 -6.27
N LYS A 350 9.42 10.27 -5.96
CA LYS A 350 9.10 10.66 -4.58
C LYS A 350 8.69 9.48 -3.71
N LEU A 351 7.81 8.61 -4.22
CA LEU A 351 7.44 7.38 -3.53
C LEU A 351 8.66 6.49 -3.28
N PHE A 352 9.53 6.31 -4.28
CA PHE A 352 10.78 5.56 -4.14
C PHE A 352 11.67 6.15 -3.02
N CYS A 353 11.82 7.48 -2.97
CA CYS A 353 12.57 8.15 -1.90
C CYS A 353 11.95 7.91 -0.52
N TYR A 354 10.62 8.03 -0.44
CA TYR A 354 9.86 7.86 0.80
C TYR A 354 9.99 6.43 1.32
N LEU A 355 9.89 5.44 0.43
CA LEU A 355 10.11 4.04 0.75
C LEU A 355 11.53 3.78 1.24
N ARG A 356 12.56 4.29 0.56
CA ARG A 356 13.95 4.13 1.00
C ARG A 356 14.17 4.73 2.39
N LYS A 357 13.63 5.93 2.66
CA LYS A 357 13.69 6.55 3.99
C LYS A 357 13.02 5.65 5.05
N THR A 358 11.81 5.19 4.77
CA THR A 358 11.01 4.39 5.71
C THR A 358 11.66 3.02 5.98
N LEU A 359 12.12 2.35 4.94
CA LEU A 359 12.82 1.06 5.04
C LEU A 359 14.19 1.19 5.71
N ASN A 360 14.89 2.32 5.52
CA ASN A 360 16.13 2.58 6.24
C ASN A 360 15.88 2.65 7.76
N LEU A 361 14.87 3.41 8.19
CA LEU A 361 14.47 3.47 9.60
C LEU A 361 14.04 2.08 10.13
N PHE A 362 13.32 1.32 9.31
CA PHE A 362 12.96 -0.06 9.64
C PHE A 362 14.18 -0.96 9.86
N VAL A 363 15.16 -0.96 8.94
CA VAL A 363 16.37 -1.78 9.03
C VAL A 363 17.27 -1.35 10.21
N GLU A 364 17.38 -0.04 10.46
CA GLU A 364 18.08 0.50 11.65
C GLU A 364 17.46 -0.06 12.93
N ARG A 365 16.12 -0.10 13.01
CA ARG A 365 15.37 -0.64 14.15
C ARG A 365 15.56 -2.14 14.35
N LEU A 366 15.54 -2.92 13.26
CA LEU A 366 15.81 -4.36 13.33
C LEU A 366 17.20 -4.67 13.92
N SER A 367 18.15 -3.73 13.80
CA SER A 367 19.51 -3.87 14.30
C SER A 367 19.68 -3.38 15.75
N SER A 368 18.82 -2.45 16.21
CA SER A 368 18.93 -1.84 17.55
C SER A 368 17.92 -2.35 18.57
N THR A 369 16.83 -2.97 18.13
CA THR A 369 15.68 -3.34 18.97
C THR A 369 15.47 -4.84 18.91
N ARG A 370 15.09 -5.46 20.04
CA ARG A 370 14.75 -6.89 20.07
C ARG A 370 13.35 -7.08 19.49
N ILE A 371 13.26 -7.73 18.32
CA ILE A 371 12.00 -7.92 17.62
C ILE A 371 11.84 -9.40 17.22
N ALA A 372 10.73 -10.02 17.62
CA ALA A 372 10.37 -11.38 17.24
C ALA A 372 9.18 -11.35 16.28
N PHE A 373 9.39 -11.83 15.06
CA PHE A 373 8.33 -11.97 14.06
C PHE A 373 7.80 -13.40 14.06
N GLN A 374 6.47 -13.54 13.97
CA GLN A 374 5.79 -14.83 13.89
C GLN A 374 4.79 -14.82 12.74
N PHE A 375 5.05 -15.60 11.68
CA PHE A 375 4.13 -15.73 10.54
C PHE A 375 3.24 -16.96 10.66
N HIS A 376 1.98 -16.75 10.34
CA HIS A 376 0.96 -17.78 10.20
C HIS A 376 0.25 -17.64 8.85
N HIS A 377 -0.23 -18.76 8.32
CA HIS A 377 -1.13 -18.80 7.17
C HIS A 377 -2.39 -19.57 7.57
N THR A 378 -3.40 -18.82 8.01
CA THR A 378 -4.71 -19.36 8.38
C THR A 378 -5.77 -18.24 8.36
N THR A 379 -7.04 -18.59 8.56
CA THR A 379 -8.06 -17.56 8.77
C THR A 379 -7.90 -16.95 10.16
N ALA A 380 -8.27 -15.67 10.29
CA ALA A 380 -8.23 -15.00 11.59
C ALA A 380 -9.04 -15.75 12.68
N SER A 381 -10.14 -16.42 12.31
CA SER A 381 -10.94 -17.23 13.23
C SER A 381 -10.23 -18.47 13.75
N TYR A 382 -9.41 -19.13 12.95
CA TYR A 382 -8.62 -20.28 13.42
C TYR A 382 -7.33 -19.85 14.12
N LEU A 383 -6.78 -18.68 13.75
CA LEU A 383 -5.58 -18.14 14.40
C LEU A 383 -5.80 -17.97 15.91
N VAL A 384 -6.96 -17.45 16.32
CA VAL A 384 -7.22 -17.13 17.73
C VAL A 384 -7.23 -18.34 18.65
N GLU A 385 -7.51 -19.55 18.14
CA GLU A 385 -7.50 -20.79 18.93
C GLU A 385 -6.11 -21.12 19.49
N GLY A 386 -5.05 -20.65 18.84
CA GLY A 386 -3.65 -20.82 19.27
C GLY A 386 -3.07 -19.63 20.03
N LEU A 387 -3.85 -18.58 20.29
CA LEU A 387 -3.39 -17.35 20.93
C LEU A 387 -3.91 -17.24 22.36
N ALA A 388 -3.08 -16.73 23.26
CA ALA A 388 -3.47 -16.50 24.64
C ALA A 388 -4.37 -15.27 24.77
N GLU A 389 -5.45 -15.38 25.53
CA GLU A 389 -6.27 -14.22 25.93
C GLU A 389 -5.45 -13.21 26.73
N GLY A 390 -5.83 -11.92 26.64
CA GLY A 390 -5.20 -10.86 27.42
C GLY A 390 -3.72 -10.66 27.12
N SER A 391 -3.25 -10.98 25.90
CA SER A 391 -1.82 -11.02 25.60
C SER A 391 -1.34 -9.91 24.68
N PHE A 392 -2.22 -9.29 23.89
CA PHE A 392 -1.85 -8.29 22.88
C PHE A 392 -2.11 -6.86 23.32
N ASP A 393 -1.15 -5.98 23.01
CA ASP A 393 -1.25 -4.54 23.22
C ASP A 393 -1.89 -3.85 22.01
N ARG A 394 -1.71 -4.38 20.81
CA ARG A 394 -2.38 -3.88 19.60
C ARG A 394 -2.82 -5.03 18.71
N ILE A 395 -4.02 -4.89 18.14
CA ILE A 395 -4.55 -5.80 17.14
C ILE A 395 -5.04 -4.97 15.95
N GLU A 396 -4.61 -5.30 14.74
CA GLU A 396 -5.05 -4.68 13.48
C GLU A 396 -5.60 -5.76 12.53
N LEU A 397 -6.78 -5.50 11.97
CA LEU A 397 -7.59 -6.52 11.27
C LEU A 397 -7.94 -6.16 9.83
N SER A 398 -7.36 -5.09 9.28
CA SER A 398 -7.75 -4.57 7.98
C SER A 398 -9.28 -4.42 7.91
N ASN A 399 -9.89 -4.85 6.81
CA ASN A 399 -11.33 -4.76 6.55
C ASN A 399 -12.16 -5.97 7.00
N LEU A 400 -11.63 -6.84 7.88
CA LEU A 400 -12.36 -8.04 8.32
C LEU A 400 -13.70 -7.72 9.02
N ALA A 401 -13.83 -6.53 9.61
CA ALA A 401 -15.06 -6.10 10.29
C ALA A 401 -16.22 -5.78 9.33
N ASP A 402 -15.95 -5.56 8.04
CA ASP A 402 -17.01 -5.37 7.04
C ASP A 402 -17.87 -6.66 6.90
N ASN A 403 -19.14 -6.48 6.57
CA ASN A 403 -20.13 -7.57 6.52
C ASN A 403 -19.85 -8.63 5.44
N ASN A 404 -19.15 -8.25 4.38
CA ASN A 404 -18.73 -9.15 3.30
C ASN A 404 -17.50 -10.02 3.66
N TYR A 405 -16.93 -9.84 4.85
CA TYR A 405 -15.84 -10.66 5.38
C TYR A 405 -16.28 -11.41 6.66
N MET A 406 -15.75 -11.04 7.82
CA MET A 406 -16.09 -11.67 9.09
C MET A 406 -17.27 -10.97 9.77
N GLY A 407 -17.50 -9.69 9.45
CA GLY A 407 -18.52 -8.86 10.07
C GLY A 407 -18.13 -8.44 11.50
N ALA A 408 -18.71 -7.33 11.96
CA ALA A 408 -18.39 -6.75 13.25
C ALA A 408 -18.63 -7.73 14.42
N TYR A 409 -19.68 -8.54 14.36
CA TYR A 409 -20.02 -9.47 15.44
C TYR A 409 -18.91 -10.49 15.73
N HIS A 410 -18.52 -11.25 14.71
CA HIS A 410 -17.51 -12.27 14.87
C HIS A 410 -16.15 -11.65 15.15
N THR A 411 -15.83 -10.54 14.48
CA THR A 411 -14.57 -9.80 14.66
C THR A 411 -14.38 -9.37 16.12
N LEU A 412 -15.37 -8.71 16.71
CA LEU A 412 -15.27 -8.25 18.10
C LEU A 412 -15.25 -9.43 19.08
N SER A 413 -16.10 -10.43 18.87
CA SER A 413 -16.19 -11.60 19.77
C SER A 413 -14.90 -12.42 19.84
N THR A 414 -14.12 -12.50 18.75
CA THR A 414 -12.87 -13.27 18.74
C THR A 414 -11.64 -12.45 19.14
N MET A 415 -11.62 -11.15 18.80
CA MET A 415 -10.39 -10.35 18.92
C MET A 415 -10.31 -9.53 20.20
N VAL A 416 -11.44 -9.11 20.77
CA VAL A 416 -11.45 -8.33 22.01
C VAL A 416 -10.90 -9.13 23.21
N PRO A 417 -11.19 -10.44 23.38
CA PRO A 417 -10.60 -11.25 24.45
C PRO A 417 -9.07 -11.32 24.40
N LEU A 418 -8.46 -11.19 23.22
CA LEU A 418 -7.01 -11.23 23.04
C LEU A 418 -6.31 -9.93 23.50
N LEU A 419 -7.03 -8.81 23.60
CA LEU A 419 -6.48 -7.57 24.11
C LEU A 419 -6.17 -7.68 25.59
N ARG A 420 -5.03 -7.14 26.01
CA ARG A 420 -4.71 -6.89 27.42
C ARG A 420 -5.83 -6.08 28.09
N THR A 421 -6.06 -6.36 29.37
CA THR A 421 -7.05 -5.63 30.13
C THR A 421 -6.61 -4.17 30.35
N PRO A 422 -7.53 -3.23 30.62
CA PRO A 422 -7.17 -1.84 30.91
C PRO A 422 -6.22 -1.67 32.11
N GLN A 423 -6.20 -2.62 33.06
CA GLN A 423 -5.29 -2.60 34.21
C GLN A 423 -3.88 -3.06 33.83
N GLN A 424 -3.75 -3.91 32.79
CA GLN A 424 -2.45 -4.36 32.27
C GLN A 424 -1.86 -3.35 31.29
N ASN A 425 -2.66 -2.86 30.34
CA ASN A 425 -2.28 -1.77 29.45
C ASN A 425 -3.52 -0.93 29.09
N PRO A 426 -3.65 0.32 29.61
CA PRO A 426 -4.80 1.18 29.31
C PRO A 426 -4.84 1.66 27.85
N HIS A 427 -3.74 1.49 27.11
CA HIS A 427 -3.63 1.83 25.69
C HIS A 427 -3.93 0.64 24.77
N ALA A 428 -4.19 -0.55 25.32
CA ALA A 428 -4.51 -1.73 24.52
C ALA A 428 -5.67 -1.43 23.55
N THR A 429 -5.45 -1.63 22.25
CA THR A 429 -6.40 -1.17 21.22
C THR A 429 -6.54 -2.19 20.10
N LEU A 430 -7.78 -2.52 19.75
CA LEU A 430 -8.16 -3.21 18.53
C LEU A 430 -8.55 -2.18 17.47
N ILE A 431 -7.95 -2.26 16.29
CA ILE A 431 -8.13 -1.34 15.18
C ILE A 431 -8.86 -2.10 14.06
N THR A 432 -10.06 -1.66 13.73
CA THR A 432 -10.86 -2.19 12.60
C THR A 432 -11.05 -1.13 11.54
N LEU A 433 -10.98 -1.51 10.27
CA LEU A 433 -11.34 -0.66 9.14
C LEU A 433 -12.65 -1.15 8.52
N PHE A 434 -13.57 -0.23 8.24
CA PHE A 434 -14.77 -0.48 7.45
C PHE A 434 -14.65 0.25 6.11
N THR A 435 -14.72 -0.50 5.02
CA THR A 435 -14.63 -0.01 3.65
C THR A 435 -15.97 -0.08 2.92
N THR A 436 -16.90 -0.92 3.37
CA THR A 436 -18.22 -1.10 2.74
C THR A 436 -19.37 -0.60 3.59
N ALA A 437 -19.18 -0.36 4.90
CA ALA A 437 -20.25 0.03 5.83
C ALA A 437 -21.19 1.14 5.33
N ILE A 438 -20.66 2.16 4.65
CA ILE A 438 -21.48 3.25 4.09
C ILE A 438 -22.35 2.78 2.92
N SER A 439 -21.78 1.95 2.04
CA SER A 439 -22.48 1.39 0.89
C SER A 439 -23.53 0.34 1.30
N ASP A 440 -23.34 -0.33 2.44
CA ASP A 440 -24.28 -1.31 2.98
C ASP A 440 -25.60 -0.68 3.45
N VAL A 441 -25.60 0.61 3.78
CA VAL A 441 -26.79 1.31 4.30
C VAL A 441 -27.29 2.44 3.43
N ALA A 442 -26.52 2.88 2.42
CA ALA A 442 -26.86 4.01 1.59
C ALA A 442 -26.67 3.69 0.10
N THR A 443 -27.70 3.95 -0.70
CA THR A 443 -27.52 4.03 -2.15
C THR A 443 -26.74 5.30 -2.50
N LEU A 444 -26.15 5.34 -3.71
CA LEU A 444 -25.49 6.55 -4.20
C LEU A 444 -26.47 7.73 -4.29
N GLU A 445 -27.70 7.48 -4.72
CA GLU A 445 -28.76 8.48 -4.88
C GLU A 445 -29.23 9.07 -3.54
N GLU A 446 -29.44 8.22 -2.53
CA GLU A 446 -29.72 8.67 -1.16
C GLU A 446 -28.56 9.48 -0.60
N GLY A 447 -27.33 9.01 -0.81
CA GLY A 447 -26.12 9.72 -0.39
C GLY A 447 -26.06 11.12 -0.99
N ILE A 448 -26.27 11.25 -2.30
CA ILE A 448 -26.26 12.54 -3.00
C ILE A 448 -27.39 13.45 -2.49
N SER A 449 -28.58 12.91 -2.27
CA SER A 449 -29.72 13.68 -1.76
C SER A 449 -29.44 14.24 -0.36
N LEU A 450 -28.83 13.43 0.52
CA LEU A 450 -28.43 13.85 1.86
C LEU A 450 -27.32 14.91 1.85
N MET A 451 -26.46 14.92 0.83
CA MET A 451 -25.38 15.90 0.66
C MET A 451 -25.92 17.28 0.30
N PHE A 452 -26.82 17.38 -0.69
CA PHE A 452 -27.39 18.66 -1.11
C PHE A 452 -28.34 19.29 -0.07
N ALA A 453 -28.70 18.53 0.96
CA ALA A 453 -29.42 19.05 2.12
C ALA A 453 -28.49 19.83 3.09
N ASP A 454 -27.17 19.67 2.99
CA ASP A 454 -26.18 20.37 3.83
C ASP A 454 -25.68 21.65 3.18
N SER A 455 -25.89 22.80 3.85
CA SER A 455 -25.60 24.12 3.28
C SER A 455 -24.10 24.41 3.15
N GLU A 456 -23.26 23.90 4.04
CA GLU A 456 -21.80 24.12 4.00
C GLU A 456 -21.16 23.32 2.85
N THR A 457 -21.58 22.08 2.69
CA THR A 457 -21.23 21.21 1.55
C THR A 457 -21.54 21.88 0.21
N LYS A 458 -22.73 22.46 0.08
CA LYS A 458 -23.16 23.16 -1.13
C LYS A 458 -22.26 24.36 -1.45
N GLN A 459 -21.96 25.20 -0.44
CA GLN A 459 -21.11 26.38 -0.63
C GLN A 459 -19.70 26.04 -1.14
N LEU A 460 -19.10 24.96 -0.62
CA LEU A 460 -17.78 24.55 -1.09
C LEU A 460 -17.81 23.97 -2.49
N PHE A 461 -18.82 23.15 -2.78
CA PHE A 461 -18.99 22.59 -4.11
C PHE A 461 -19.16 23.71 -5.15
N ASP A 462 -19.98 24.72 -4.86
CA ASP A 462 -20.17 25.89 -5.74
C ASP A 462 -18.86 26.68 -5.94
N ARG A 463 -17.97 26.72 -4.94
CA ARG A 463 -16.64 27.34 -5.05
C ARG A 463 -15.66 26.51 -5.90
N TYR A 464 -15.72 25.18 -5.78
CA TYR A 464 -14.84 24.27 -6.52
C TYR A 464 -15.25 24.11 -7.98
N SER A 465 -16.55 24.02 -8.25
CA SER A 465 -17.11 24.03 -9.60
C SER A 465 -18.17 25.12 -9.74
N PRO A 466 -17.76 26.37 -10.08
CA PRO A 466 -18.71 27.41 -10.41
C PRO A 466 -19.40 26.99 -11.72
N GLY A 467 -20.64 26.51 -11.59
CA GLY A 467 -21.37 25.76 -12.60
C GLY A 467 -21.14 26.24 -14.03
N THR A 468 -20.69 25.33 -14.89
CA THR A 468 -20.71 25.53 -16.33
C THR A 468 -21.89 24.79 -16.93
N GLY A 469 -22.34 25.22 -18.11
CA GLY A 469 -23.50 24.64 -18.82
C GLY A 469 -23.48 23.13 -19.03
N PRO A 470 -24.50 22.56 -19.70
CA PRO A 470 -24.71 21.11 -19.75
C PRO A 470 -23.48 20.35 -20.29
N ARG A 471 -22.92 19.47 -19.46
CA ARG A 471 -21.82 18.56 -19.79
C ARG A 471 -22.33 17.12 -19.87
N SER A 472 -21.65 16.28 -20.64
CA SER A 472 -21.87 14.82 -20.59
C SER A 472 -21.54 14.29 -19.20
N THR A 473 -22.29 13.31 -18.70
CA THR A 473 -22.01 12.63 -17.42
C THR A 473 -20.62 12.01 -17.38
N PHE A 474 -20.07 11.63 -18.54
CA PHE A 474 -18.76 11.01 -18.68
C PHE A 474 -17.66 11.97 -19.16
N ASP A 475 -17.93 13.27 -19.16
CA ASP A 475 -16.90 14.29 -19.32
C ASP A 475 -15.95 14.27 -18.10
N ALA A 476 -14.67 14.60 -18.32
CA ALA A 476 -13.66 14.58 -17.27
C ALA A 476 -14.01 15.53 -16.11
N ALA A 477 -14.60 16.69 -16.39
CA ALA A 477 -15.00 17.63 -15.36
C ALA A 477 -16.21 17.14 -14.56
N SER A 478 -17.20 16.52 -15.22
CA SER A 478 -18.35 15.88 -14.56
C SER A 478 -17.90 14.77 -13.61
N LEU A 479 -16.92 13.94 -14.03
CA LEU A 479 -16.37 12.89 -13.17
C LEU A 479 -15.62 13.48 -11.96
N LYS A 480 -14.85 14.56 -12.14
CA LYS A 480 -14.22 15.28 -11.02
C LYS A 480 -15.24 15.81 -10.03
N GLU A 481 -16.29 16.43 -10.53
CA GLU A 481 -17.38 16.96 -9.72
C GLU A 481 -18.08 15.85 -8.95
N ALA A 482 -18.43 14.74 -9.61
CA ALA A 482 -19.04 13.59 -8.97
C ALA A 482 -18.15 13.00 -7.86
N SER A 483 -16.84 12.86 -8.09
CA SER A 483 -15.90 12.41 -7.06
C SER A 483 -15.73 13.41 -5.92
N ALA A 484 -15.75 14.71 -6.20
CA ALA A 484 -15.69 15.76 -5.19
C ALA A 484 -16.92 15.72 -4.28
N LEU A 485 -18.12 15.52 -4.85
CA LEU A 485 -19.34 15.37 -4.06
C LEU A 485 -19.21 14.26 -3.01
N LEU A 486 -18.59 13.13 -3.35
CA LEU A 486 -18.41 12.02 -2.42
C LEU A 486 -17.60 12.38 -1.17
N LEU A 487 -16.72 13.39 -1.23
CA LEU A 487 -15.92 13.89 -0.10
C LEU A 487 -16.75 14.70 0.91
N PHE A 488 -17.93 15.19 0.51
CA PHE A 488 -18.83 15.96 1.37
C PHE A 488 -20.02 15.15 1.93
N ALA A 489 -20.09 13.85 1.61
CA ALA A 489 -21.09 12.97 2.20
C ALA A 489 -21.12 13.05 3.74
N PRO A 490 -22.31 13.09 4.38
CA PRO A 490 -22.46 13.12 5.85
C PRO A 490 -22.16 11.73 6.46
N VAL A 491 -20.92 11.28 6.33
CA VAL A 491 -20.50 9.90 6.58
C VAL A 491 -20.65 9.48 8.04
N ASP A 492 -20.56 10.40 9.00
CA ASP A 492 -20.81 10.08 10.41
C ASP A 492 -22.26 9.63 10.63
N ARG A 493 -23.24 10.37 10.08
CA ARG A 493 -24.66 9.98 10.19
C ARG A 493 -24.94 8.65 9.49
N LEU A 494 -24.29 8.41 8.36
CA LEU A 494 -24.42 7.16 7.61
C LEU A 494 -23.78 5.98 8.37
N PHE A 495 -22.64 6.21 9.02
CA PHE A 495 -22.00 5.19 9.84
C PHE A 495 -22.79 4.91 11.12
N ASP A 496 -23.38 5.92 11.76
CA ASP A 496 -24.29 5.73 12.90
C ASP A 496 -25.52 4.91 12.49
N ARG A 497 -26.04 5.14 11.28
CA ARG A 497 -27.09 4.30 10.69
C ARG A 497 -26.61 2.87 10.54
N TYR A 498 -25.40 2.63 10.02
CA TYR A 498 -24.80 1.29 9.97
C TYR A 498 -24.71 0.62 11.35
N LEU A 499 -24.17 1.32 12.36
CA LEU A 499 -24.06 0.78 13.71
C LEU A 499 -25.42 0.37 14.30
N LYS A 500 -26.48 1.15 14.02
CA LYS A 500 -27.85 0.85 14.44
C LYS A 500 -28.47 -0.31 13.66
N THR A 501 -28.39 -0.29 12.33
CA THR A 501 -28.96 -1.32 11.45
C THR A 501 -28.40 -2.70 11.75
N PHE A 502 -27.10 -2.79 12.03
CA PHE A 502 -26.42 -4.05 12.31
C PHE A 502 -26.18 -4.31 13.80
N ALA A 503 -26.80 -3.51 14.68
CA ALA A 503 -26.72 -3.63 16.15
C ALA A 503 -25.29 -3.79 16.69
N VAL A 504 -24.30 -3.14 16.06
CA VAL A 504 -22.87 -3.35 16.35
C VAL A 504 -22.54 -3.00 17.79
N MET A 505 -23.16 -1.94 18.33
CA MET A 505 -22.94 -1.50 19.71
C MET A 505 -23.51 -2.48 20.75
N ASP A 506 -24.61 -3.16 20.44
CA ASP A 506 -25.17 -4.19 21.32
C ASP A 506 -24.21 -5.38 21.42
N VAL A 507 -23.59 -5.75 20.29
CA VAL A 507 -22.58 -6.80 20.26
C VAL A 507 -21.34 -6.37 21.04
N ALA A 508 -20.83 -5.18 20.78
CA ALA A 508 -19.69 -4.63 21.50
C ALA A 508 -19.92 -4.67 23.01
N SER A 509 -21.09 -4.24 23.48
CA SER A 509 -21.44 -4.31 24.90
C SER A 509 -21.44 -5.73 25.46
N ARG A 510 -21.94 -6.74 24.71
CA ARG A 510 -21.99 -8.14 25.15
C ARG A 510 -20.61 -8.76 25.31
N VAL A 511 -19.64 -8.34 24.49
CA VAL A 511 -18.27 -8.86 24.50
C VAL A 511 -17.29 -7.97 25.29
N GLY A 512 -17.81 -6.97 26.00
CA GLY A 512 -16.99 -6.07 26.81
C GLY A 512 -16.11 -5.13 25.99
N ALA A 513 -16.54 -4.75 24.78
CA ALA A 513 -15.86 -3.82 23.91
C ALA A 513 -16.51 -2.43 23.97
N ILE A 514 -15.68 -1.38 23.97
CA ILE A 514 -16.12 0.02 23.92
C ILE A 514 -15.31 0.72 22.83
N ILE A 515 -15.97 1.59 22.03
CA ILE A 515 -15.26 2.46 21.10
C ILE A 515 -14.40 3.45 21.90
N LYS A 516 -13.13 3.55 21.53
CA LYS A 516 -12.17 4.47 22.12
C LYS A 516 -12.41 5.88 21.56
N GLU A 517 -12.79 6.80 22.43
CA GLU A 517 -13.00 8.21 22.11
C GLU A 517 -12.19 9.11 23.07
N PRO A 518 -11.35 10.03 22.57
CA PRO A 518 -10.99 10.18 21.16
C PRO A 518 -10.14 9.00 20.65
N HIS A 519 -10.12 8.82 19.33
CA HIS A 519 -9.14 7.95 18.68
C HIS A 519 -7.71 8.42 18.97
N SER A 520 -6.80 7.47 19.16
CA SER A 520 -5.41 7.71 19.58
C SER A 520 -4.37 7.30 18.53
N ILE A 521 -4.74 6.41 17.61
CA ILE A 521 -3.83 5.78 16.64
C ILE A 521 -4.13 6.29 15.24
N VAL A 522 -5.39 6.27 14.80
CA VAL A 522 -5.76 6.65 13.43
C VAL A 522 -7.03 7.49 13.45
N ALA A 523 -7.07 8.53 12.61
CA ALA A 523 -8.26 9.36 12.49
C ALA A 523 -9.46 8.51 12.04
N LYS A 524 -10.66 8.86 12.52
CA LYS A 524 -11.92 8.19 12.16
C LYS A 524 -12.09 8.05 10.65
N TRP A 525 -11.83 9.15 9.95
CA TRP A 525 -11.97 9.30 8.50
C TRP A 525 -10.69 9.91 7.91
N PRO A 526 -9.63 9.12 7.72
CA PRO A 526 -8.30 9.67 7.42
C PRO A 526 -8.21 10.36 6.05
N TYR A 527 -9.13 10.04 5.13
CA TYR A 527 -9.14 10.53 3.75
C TYR A 527 -10.23 11.58 3.48
N ARG A 528 -10.91 12.05 4.53
CA ARG A 528 -11.85 13.17 4.44
C ARG A 528 -11.12 14.49 4.57
N MET A 529 -11.74 15.52 4.02
CA MET A 529 -11.28 16.87 4.27
C MET A 529 -11.41 17.21 5.75
N ARG A 530 -10.45 17.99 6.25
CA ARG A 530 -10.42 18.49 7.64
C ARG A 530 -10.70 19.98 7.69
N LEU A 531 -10.36 20.71 6.63
CA LEU A 531 -10.58 22.13 6.53
C LEU A 531 -12.02 22.42 6.11
N ARG A 532 -12.59 23.45 6.72
CA ARG A 532 -13.86 24.02 6.30
C ARG A 532 -13.73 24.79 4.99
N PRO A 533 -14.82 24.98 4.25
CA PRO A 533 -14.82 25.64 2.95
C PRO A 533 -14.20 27.04 2.92
N ASP A 534 -14.31 27.77 4.04
CA ASP A 534 -13.83 29.14 4.24
C ASP A 534 -12.35 29.22 4.60
N GLN A 535 -11.73 28.12 5.03
CA GLN A 535 -10.35 28.11 5.52
C GLN A 535 -9.33 28.15 4.38
N GLU A 536 -8.22 28.84 4.63
CA GLU A 536 -7.07 28.84 3.73
C GLU A 536 -6.52 27.41 3.58
N GLY A 537 -6.26 26.98 2.33
CA GLY A 537 -5.79 25.62 2.05
C GLY A 537 -6.89 24.61 1.69
N ALA A 538 -8.17 24.93 1.87
CA ALA A 538 -9.26 23.96 1.67
C ALA A 538 -9.34 23.41 0.23
N LEU A 539 -9.10 24.26 -0.79
CA LEU A 539 -9.06 23.82 -2.18
C LEU A 539 -7.88 22.89 -2.46
N GLN A 540 -6.71 23.17 -1.87
CA GLN A 540 -5.52 22.31 -1.99
C GLN A 540 -5.73 20.97 -1.30
N GLU A 541 -6.42 20.94 -0.16
CA GLU A 541 -6.81 19.69 0.53
C GLU A 541 -7.80 18.89 -0.32
N LEU A 542 -8.81 19.53 -0.90
CA LEU A 542 -9.77 18.90 -1.80
C LEU A 542 -9.07 18.25 -3.00
N GLU A 543 -8.17 18.98 -3.67
CA GLU A 543 -7.37 18.44 -4.77
C GLU A 543 -6.49 17.26 -4.34
N LEU A 544 -5.93 17.31 -3.12
CA LEU A 544 -5.15 16.20 -2.57
C LEU A 544 -6.02 14.97 -2.32
N CYS A 545 -7.18 15.12 -1.68
CA CYS A 545 -8.14 14.05 -1.44
C CYS A 545 -8.61 13.39 -2.75
N LEU A 546 -8.92 14.18 -3.78
CA LEU A 546 -9.31 13.66 -5.10
C LEU A 546 -8.20 12.88 -5.80
N ARG A 547 -6.94 13.15 -5.47
CA ARG A 547 -5.77 12.44 -6.00
C ARG A 547 -5.48 11.15 -5.25
N GLU A 548 -5.87 11.06 -3.99
CA GLU A 548 -5.79 9.81 -3.24
C GLU A 548 -6.76 8.80 -3.89
N ILE A 549 -6.22 7.70 -4.42
CA ILE A 549 -6.97 6.67 -5.16
C ILE A 549 -7.85 5.86 -4.19
N ARG A 550 -8.81 6.51 -3.54
CA ARG A 550 -9.59 5.99 -2.40
C ARG A 550 -11.04 6.45 -2.51
N SER A 551 -11.94 5.74 -1.84
CA SER A 551 -13.38 6.08 -1.88
C SER A 551 -13.73 7.23 -0.94
N SER A 552 -12.83 7.53 0.00
CA SER A 552 -13.04 8.44 1.13
C SER A 552 -14.12 7.97 2.11
N ARG A 553 -14.60 6.74 1.99
CA ARG A 553 -15.63 6.14 2.86
C ARG A 553 -15.03 5.13 3.85
N GLU A 554 -13.72 5.07 3.91
CA GLU A 554 -12.95 4.22 4.81
C GLU A 554 -13.05 4.75 6.26
N ARG A 555 -13.74 4.00 7.13
CA ARG A 555 -13.94 4.32 8.56
C ARG A 555 -13.07 3.43 9.43
N TYR A 556 -12.08 3.99 10.09
CA TYR A 556 -11.38 3.26 11.15
C TYR A 556 -12.21 3.31 12.43
N VAL A 557 -12.23 2.27 13.25
CA VAL A 557 -12.76 2.30 14.62
C VAL A 557 -11.71 1.70 15.56
N GLU A 558 -11.42 2.41 16.65
CA GLU A 558 -10.56 1.92 17.73
C GLU A 558 -11.45 1.36 18.85
N TRP A 559 -11.21 0.12 19.26
CA TRP A 559 -11.93 -0.55 20.33
C TRP A 559 -10.99 -0.83 21.49
N LYS A 560 -11.51 -0.72 22.71
CA LYS A 560 -10.83 -1.14 23.94
C LYS A 560 -11.73 -2.05 24.76
N ARG A 561 -11.12 -2.82 25.66
CA ARG A 561 -11.86 -3.59 26.66
C ARG A 561 -12.51 -2.66 27.69
N SER A 562 -13.71 -3.00 28.13
CA SER A 562 -14.42 -2.31 29.21
C SER A 562 -13.85 -2.65 30.58
N VAL A 563 -13.42 -3.91 30.76
CA VAL A 563 -12.92 -4.48 32.02
C VAL A 563 -11.58 -5.20 31.87
#